data_AF-Q685Q5-F1
#
_entry.id   AF-Q685Q5-F1
#
_cell.length_a   1.000
_cell.length_b   1.000
_cell.length_c   1.000
_cell.angle_alpha   90.00
_cell.angle_beta   90.00
_cell.angle_gamma   90.00
#
_symmetry.space_group_name_H-M   'P 1'
#
loop_
_entity.id
_entity.type
_entity.pdbx_description
1 polymer ?
#
loop_
_entity_poly.entity_id
_entity_poly.type
_entity_poly.pdbx_seq_one_letter_code
_entity_poly.pdbx_strand_id
1 'polypeptide(L)'
;ACKSLIPTHRVIVDGRPTSDVYQPQTGESPYKLIAVVNSDSSVTLTLSGEVFKGFVFRSFDENDEPINGQFVSGRGLRTLNCDSNRD
;
A
#
# COMPACT_ATOMS: atom_id res chain seq x y z
N ALA A 1 -9.36 5.02 9.29
CA ALA A 1 -8.14 4.58 9.99
C ALA A 1 -6.92 4.34 9.09
N CYS A 2 -7.02 4.04 7.78
CA CYS A 2 -5.83 3.75 6.95
C CYS A 2 -5.09 4.94 6.28
N LYS A 3 -5.56 6.19 6.42
CA LYS A 3 -4.83 7.35 5.86
C LYS A 3 -3.42 7.49 6.47
N SER A 4 -3.22 7.04 7.70
CA SER A 4 -1.91 7.02 8.38
C SER A 4 -0.94 5.98 7.82
N LEU A 5 -1.41 5.02 7.02
CA LEU A 5 -0.56 4.03 6.37
C LEU A 5 0.05 4.53 5.06
N ILE A 6 -0.38 5.71 4.59
CA ILE A 6 0.23 6.35 3.42
C ILE A 6 1.70 6.65 3.79
N PRO A 7 2.67 6.15 3.01
CA PRO A 7 4.08 6.37 3.33
C PRO A 7 4.39 7.87 3.29
N THR A 8 4.89 8.40 4.40
CA THR A 8 5.37 9.77 4.52
C THR A 8 6.88 9.79 4.72
N HIS A 9 7.50 10.87 4.27
CA HIS A 9 8.92 11.14 4.43
C HIS A 9 9.13 12.17 5.52
N ARG A 10 10.04 11.87 6.47
CA ARG A 10 10.45 12.84 7.49
C ARG A 10 11.31 13.93 6.86
N VAL A 11 10.88 15.16 6.99
CA VAL A 11 11.69 16.33 6.69
C VAL A 11 12.62 16.59 7.88
N ILE A 12 13.92 16.68 7.60
CA ILE A 12 14.95 16.95 8.61
C ILE A 12 15.60 18.28 8.28
N VAL A 13 15.50 19.24 9.20
CA VAL A 13 16.18 20.55 9.13
C VAL A 13 17.10 20.65 10.34
N ASP A 14 18.38 20.99 10.12
CA ASP A 14 19.42 21.05 11.17
C ASP A 14 19.51 19.78 12.03
N GLY A 15 19.33 18.62 11.42
CA GLY A 15 19.39 17.32 12.09
C GLY A 15 18.16 16.98 12.96
N ARG A 16 17.11 17.81 12.94
CA ARG A 16 15.87 17.59 13.71
C ARG A 16 14.69 17.29 12.78
N PRO A 17 13.86 16.28 13.06
CA PRO A 17 12.60 16.06 12.34
C PRO A 17 11.65 17.24 12.57
N THR A 18 11.19 17.88 11.50
CA THR A 18 10.31 19.06 11.58
C THR A 18 8.88 18.76 11.14
N SER A 19 8.71 17.85 10.19
CA SER A 19 7.40 17.47 9.64
C SER A 19 7.48 16.15 8.89
N ASP A 20 6.32 15.55 8.64
CA ASP A 20 6.15 14.43 7.72
C ASP A 20 5.46 14.94 6.46
N VAL A 21 6.03 14.65 5.29
CA VAL A 21 5.46 15.04 4.00
C VAL A 21 5.15 13.82 3.15
N TYR A 22 3.98 13.83 2.51
CA TYR A 22 3.69 12.88 1.46
C TYR A 22 4.41 13.33 0.19
N GLN A 23 5.26 12.46 -0.35
CA GLN A 23 5.96 12.72 -1.60
C GLN A 23 5.67 11.56 -2.56
N PRO A 24 4.78 11.76 -3.55
CA PRO A 24 4.53 10.74 -4.54
C PRO A 24 5.79 10.51 -5.37
N GLN A 25 5.99 9.26 -5.79
CA GLN A 25 7.05 8.92 -6.72
C GLN A 25 6.78 9.55 -8.09
N THR A 26 7.77 10.26 -8.62
CA THR A 26 7.67 10.96 -9.93
C THR A 26 8.55 10.34 -11.02
N GLY A 27 9.45 9.44 -10.66
CA GLY A 27 10.33 8.70 -11.58
C GLY A 27 9.90 7.25 -11.78
N GLU A 28 10.68 6.51 -12.57
CA GLU A 28 10.46 5.07 -12.75
C GLU A 28 10.52 4.33 -11.41
N SER A 29 9.56 3.44 -11.19
CA SER A 29 9.50 2.62 -9.98
C SER A 29 10.48 1.45 -10.07
N PRO A 30 11.38 1.26 -9.08
CA PRO A 30 12.19 0.05 -9.00
C PRO A 30 11.36 -1.18 -8.61
N TYR A 31 10.06 -0.97 -8.32
CA TYR A 31 9.09 -2.00 -8.01
C TYR A 31 8.04 -2.09 -9.11
N LYS A 32 7.66 -3.32 -9.46
CA LYS A 32 6.63 -3.63 -10.45
C LYS A 32 5.50 -4.41 -9.79
N LEU A 33 4.29 -3.90 -9.94
CA LEU A 33 3.05 -4.59 -9.58
C LEU A 33 2.42 -5.18 -10.84
N ILE A 34 2.10 -6.47 -10.80
CA ILE A 34 1.35 -7.17 -11.84
C ILE A 34 0.07 -7.70 -11.21
N ALA A 35 -1.07 -7.45 -11.86
CA ALA A 35 -2.36 -8.00 -11.51
C ALA A 35 -2.85 -8.94 -12.62
N VAL A 36 -3.21 -10.16 -12.27
CA VAL A 36 -3.76 -11.16 -13.20
C VAL A 36 -5.12 -11.59 -12.70
N VAL A 37 -6.14 -11.44 -13.55
CA VAL A 37 -7.49 -11.96 -13.27
C VAL A 37 -7.52 -13.43 -13.66
N ASN A 38 -7.83 -14.29 -12.69
CA ASN A 38 -7.92 -15.73 -12.87
C ASN A 38 -9.32 -16.12 -13.39
N SER A 39 -9.46 -17.36 -13.88
CA SER A 39 -10.74 -17.87 -14.43
C SER A 39 -11.85 -18.01 -13.39
N ASP A 40 -11.50 -18.09 -12.10
CA ASP A 40 -12.44 -18.13 -10.97
C ASP A 40 -12.80 -16.72 -10.45
N SER A 41 -12.48 -15.68 -11.22
CA SER A 41 -12.66 -14.26 -10.87
C SER A 41 -11.82 -13.77 -9.70
N SER A 42 -10.90 -14.59 -9.16
CA SER A 42 -9.90 -14.11 -8.21
C SER A 42 -8.82 -13.29 -8.91
N VAL A 43 -8.16 -12.39 -8.17
CA VAL A 43 -7.05 -11.58 -8.71
C VAL A 43 -5.75 -11.96 -8.02
N THR A 44 -4.78 -12.40 -8.79
CA THR A 44 -3.41 -12.63 -8.32
C THR A 44 -2.61 -11.34 -8.44
N LEU A 45 -2.10 -10.83 -7.32
CA LEU A 45 -1.20 -9.68 -7.27
C LEU A 45 0.24 -10.15 -7.03
N THR A 46 1.16 -9.72 -7.89
CA THR A 46 2.60 -9.98 -7.74
C THR A 46 3.36 -8.66 -7.65
N LEU A 47 4.00 -8.41 -6.51
CA LEU A 47 4.96 -7.31 -6.32
C LEU A 47 6.37 -7.85 -6.47
N SER A 48 7.17 -7.23 -7.33
CA SER A 48 8.56 -7.60 -7.59
C SER A 48 9.43 -6.36 -7.69
N GLY A 49 10.74 -6.50 -7.52
CA GLY A 49 11.69 -5.39 -7.61
C GLY A 49 12.85 -5.56 -6.64
N GLU A 50 13.43 -4.43 -6.22
CA GLU A 50 14.44 -4.38 -5.17
C GLU A 50 13.89 -4.83 -3.80
N VAL A 51 14.79 -5.03 -2.83
CA VAL A 51 14.43 -5.41 -1.47
C VAL A 51 13.66 -4.27 -0.78
N PHE A 52 12.39 -4.52 -0.45
CA PHE A 52 11.56 -3.60 0.33
C PHE A 52 11.29 -4.13 1.75
N LYS A 53 11.09 -3.22 2.71
CA LYS A 53 10.81 -3.56 4.12
C LYS A 53 9.36 -4.01 4.36
N GLY A 54 8.44 -3.60 3.49
CA GLY A 54 7.03 -3.92 3.58
C GLY A 54 6.25 -3.21 2.48
N PHE A 55 4.98 -3.56 2.35
CA PHE A 55 4.06 -2.96 1.38
C PHE A 55 2.64 -2.97 1.93
N VAL A 56 1.78 -2.14 1.34
CA VAL A 56 0.34 -2.12 1.58
C VAL A 56 -0.35 -2.10 0.23
N PHE A 57 -1.31 -3.01 0.03
CA PHE A 57 -2.22 -2.94 -1.10
C PHE A 57 -3.55 -2.37 -0.66
N ARG A 58 -4.06 -1.44 -1.47
CA ARG A 58 -5.41 -0.90 -1.34
C ARG A 58 -6.03 -0.85 -2.72
N SER A 59 -7.20 -1.44 -2.82
CA SER A 59 -7.99 -1.47 -4.04
C SER A 59 -9.09 -0.43 -3.96
N PHE A 60 -9.38 0.20 -5.10
CA PHE A 60 -10.40 1.23 -5.25
C PHE A 60 -11.29 0.86 -6.43
N ASP A 61 -12.55 1.30 -6.40
CA ASP A 61 -13.48 1.16 -7.52
C ASP A 61 -13.30 2.29 -8.54
N GLU A 62 -14.20 2.32 -9.54
CA GLU A 62 -14.18 3.32 -10.61
C GLU A 62 -14.45 4.76 -10.13
N ASN A 63 -14.97 4.92 -8.91
CA ASN A 63 -15.25 6.21 -8.29
C ASN A 63 -14.17 6.63 -7.28
N ASP A 64 -13.04 5.91 -7.25
CA ASP A 64 -11.95 6.11 -6.28
C ASP A 64 -12.37 5.77 -4.83
N GLU A 65 -13.41 4.96 -4.65
CA GLU A 65 -13.84 4.50 -3.34
C GLU A 65 -13.15 3.18 -2.97
N PRO A 66 -12.64 3.04 -1.73
CA PRO A 66 -11.96 1.82 -1.30
C PRO A 66 -12.89 0.60 -1.36
N ILE A 67 -12.48 -0.47 -2.04
CA ILE A 67 -13.27 -1.71 -2.08
C ILE A 67 -12.87 -2.65 -0.94
N ASN A 68 -13.88 -3.27 -0.33
CA ASN A 68 -13.68 -4.33 0.65
C ASN A 68 -13.22 -5.61 -0.06
N GLY A 69 -11.94 -5.94 0.08
CA GLY A 69 -11.35 -7.19 -0.40
C GLY A 69 -11.07 -8.17 0.73
N GLN A 70 -11.27 -9.47 0.48
CA GLN A 70 -10.69 -10.53 1.30
C GLN A 70 -9.37 -10.96 0.66
N PHE A 71 -8.26 -10.40 1.14
CA PHE A 71 -6.94 -10.90 0.76
C PHE A 71 -6.73 -12.26 1.40
N VAL A 72 -6.44 -13.28 0.58
CA VAL A 72 -6.01 -14.58 1.09
C VAL A 72 -4.65 -14.39 1.75
N SER A 73 -4.61 -14.57 3.07
CA SER A 73 -3.41 -14.31 3.87
C SER A 73 -2.33 -15.34 3.54
N GLY A 74 -1.30 -14.93 2.80
CA GLY A 74 -0.05 -15.68 2.64
C GLY A 74 0.86 -15.53 3.86
N ARG A 75 1.95 -16.31 3.93
CA ARG A 75 2.95 -16.15 5.01
C ARG A 75 3.46 -14.71 5.05
N GLY A 76 3.27 -14.02 6.18
CA GLY A 76 3.69 -12.64 6.39
C GLY A 76 2.74 -11.57 5.87
N LEU A 77 1.59 -11.94 5.30
CA LEU A 77 0.55 -11.00 4.85
C LEU A 77 -0.59 -10.96 5.85
N ARG A 78 -1.09 -9.75 6.12
CA ARG A 78 -2.27 -9.52 6.96
C ARG A 78 -3.22 -8.55 6.27
N THR A 79 -4.51 -8.83 6.35
CA THR A 79 -5.55 -7.89 5.93
C THR A 79 -5.70 -6.81 7.00
N LEU A 80 -5.71 -5.54 6.59
CA LEU A 80 -5.92 -4.40 7.47
C LEU A 80 -7.36 -3.90 7.30
N ASN A 81 -8.09 -3.77 8.40
CA ASN A 81 -9.41 -3.14 8.38
C ASN A 81 -9.24 -1.62 8.54
N CYS A 82 -9.63 -0.88 7.52
CA CYS A 82 -9.45 0.58 7.45
C CYS A 82 -10.59 1.39 8.09
N ASP A 83 -11.71 0.72 8.38
CA ASP A 83 -12.93 1.31 8.94
C ASP A 83 -13.05 1.08 10.44
N SER A 84 -12.27 0.15 11.00
CA SER A 84 -12.16 0.01 12.45
C SER A 84 -11.42 1.21 13.02
N ASN A 85 -12.15 2.11 13.68
CA ASN A 85 -11.62 3.09 14.63
C ASN A 85 -11.08 2.42 15.92
N ARG A 86 -10.52 1.21 15.82
CA ARG A 86 -9.92 0.49 16.94
C ARG A 86 -8.48 0.15 16.58
N ASP A 87 -7.60 0.61 17.48
CA ASP A 87 -6.15 0.49 17.50
C ASP A 87 -5.63 -0.93 17.24
#